data_AF-A0A1V6ESE6-F1
#
_entry.id   AF-A0A1V6ESE6-F1
#
_cell.length_a   1.000
_cell.length_b   1.000
_cell.length_c   1.000
_cell.angle_alpha   90.00
_cell.angle_beta   90.00
_cell.angle_gamma   90.00
#
_symmetry.space_group_name_H-M   'P 1'
#
loop_
_entity.id
_entity.type
_entity.pdbx_description
1 polymer ?
#
loop_
_entity_poly.entity_id
_entity_poly.type
_entity_poly.pdbx_seq_one_letter_code
_entity_poly.pdbx_strand_id
1 'polypeptide(L)'
;MTHLCATAMTPRDFGPPTVAPRPHFESLASQARAGAPGQGVAFLFGSERFGMQNEDVYRCHVALSIPTHPSFGSLNLGAAIQVIAYEWRLALGAYPVQAATAAPQAADAQQVAGLLAHWEQSLVDIGFLDPAAPKKLMPRLNQLFNRAGLAQEEVHILRGIARAMSLTAARAHEPAATAADKSVPGEVAGAPR
;
A
#
# COMPACT_ATOMS: atom_id res chain seq x y z
N MET A 1 -30.94 7.44 -25.78
CA MET A 1 -30.69 6.44 -24.74
C MET A 1 -30.90 5.08 -25.35
N THR A 2 -29.93 4.19 -25.23
CA THR A 2 -29.92 2.85 -25.86
C THR A 2 -29.85 1.73 -24.85
N HIS A 3 -29.53 2.02 -23.58
CA HIS A 3 -29.46 1.05 -22.51
C HIS A 3 -30.09 1.62 -21.25
N LEU A 4 -31.06 0.92 -20.69
CA LEU A 4 -31.82 1.35 -19.50
C LEU A 4 -31.61 0.33 -18.38
N CYS A 5 -31.13 0.82 -17.24
CA CYS A 5 -30.84 0.03 -16.05
C CYS A 5 -31.86 0.34 -14.95
N ALA A 6 -32.69 -0.62 -14.56
CA ALA A 6 -33.46 -0.51 -13.32
C ALA A 6 -32.55 -0.77 -12.12
N THR A 7 -32.80 -0.14 -10.98
CA THR A 7 -32.21 -0.55 -9.69
C THR A 7 -33.23 -1.33 -8.88
N ALA A 8 -32.93 -2.59 -8.55
CA ALA A 8 -33.81 -3.46 -7.79
C ALA A 8 -33.02 -4.36 -6.84
N MET A 9 -33.46 -4.43 -5.58
CA MET A 9 -32.87 -5.33 -4.57
C MET A 9 -33.17 -6.80 -4.88
N THR A 10 -34.38 -7.07 -5.37
CA THR A 10 -34.87 -8.42 -5.64
C THR A 10 -35.04 -8.62 -7.15
N PRO A 11 -34.55 -9.74 -7.71
CA PRO A 11 -34.90 -10.15 -9.07
C PRO A 11 -36.43 -10.19 -9.25
N ARG A 12 -36.88 -9.99 -10.48
CA ARG A 12 -38.28 -10.15 -10.87
C ARG A 12 -38.38 -11.36 -11.79
N ASP A 13 -39.38 -12.21 -11.58
CA ASP A 13 -39.54 -13.47 -12.32
C ASP A 13 -39.60 -13.27 -13.85
N PHE A 14 -40.22 -12.17 -14.29
CA PHE A 14 -40.29 -11.76 -15.70
C PHE A 14 -39.45 -10.51 -15.99
N GLY A 15 -38.50 -10.20 -15.11
CA GLY A 15 -37.62 -9.05 -15.25
C GLY A 15 -36.49 -9.27 -16.24
N PRO A 16 -35.78 -8.19 -16.61
CA PRO A 16 -34.54 -8.32 -17.34
C PRO A 16 -33.47 -9.04 -16.50
N PRO A 17 -32.36 -9.48 -17.12
CA PRO A 17 -31.25 -10.09 -16.40
C PRO A 17 -30.83 -9.24 -15.19
N THR A 18 -30.66 -9.89 -14.04
CA THR A 18 -30.19 -9.23 -12.82
C THR A 18 -28.68 -9.37 -12.69
N VAL A 19 -27.98 -8.25 -12.52
CA VAL A 19 -26.51 -8.21 -12.44
C VAL A 19 -26.02 -7.26 -11.35
N ALA A 20 -24.77 -7.45 -10.91
CA ALA A 20 -24.09 -6.50 -10.05
C ALA A 20 -23.62 -5.27 -10.85
N PRO A 21 -23.64 -4.05 -10.27
CA PRO A 21 -23.26 -2.82 -10.98
C PRO A 21 -21.87 -2.85 -11.60
N ARG A 22 -20.84 -3.21 -10.82
CA ARG A 22 -19.42 -3.10 -11.24
C ARG A 22 -19.09 -3.85 -12.53
N PRO A 23 -19.27 -5.18 -12.64
CA PRO A 23 -18.92 -5.90 -13.87
C PRO A 23 -19.76 -5.45 -15.07
N HIS A 24 -21.02 -5.05 -14.84
CA HIS A 24 -21.89 -4.54 -15.90
C HIS A 24 -21.40 -3.19 -16.44
N PHE A 25 -21.00 -2.29 -15.54
CA PHE A 25 -20.49 -0.97 -15.90
C PHE A 25 -19.12 -1.02 -16.57
N GLU A 26 -18.23 -1.90 -16.13
CA GLU A 26 -16.95 -2.16 -16.80
C GLU A 26 -17.17 -2.60 -18.26
N SER A 27 -18.11 -3.52 -18.48
CA SER A 27 -18.50 -3.96 -19.83
C SER A 27 -19.06 -2.81 -20.67
N LEU A 28 -20.03 -2.05 -20.15
CA LEU A 28 -20.61 -0.90 -20.86
C LEU A 28 -19.57 0.18 -21.19
N ALA A 29 -18.70 0.52 -20.24
CA ALA A 29 -17.64 1.51 -20.45
C ALA A 29 -16.61 1.04 -21.49
N SER A 30 -16.27 -0.25 -21.50
CA SER A 30 -15.36 -0.83 -22.50
C SER A 30 -15.93 -0.74 -23.92
N GLN A 31 -17.24 -1.03 -24.09
CA GLN A 31 -17.93 -0.94 -25.38
C GLN A 31 -18.02 0.50 -25.88
N ALA A 32 -18.31 1.45 -24.99
CA ALA A 32 -18.34 2.87 -25.33
C ALA A 32 -16.97 3.37 -25.80
N ARG A 33 -15.87 2.94 -25.14
CA ARG A 33 -14.49 3.27 -25.55
C ARG A 33 -14.09 2.64 -26.88
N ALA A 34 -14.63 1.46 -27.20
CA ALA A 34 -14.40 0.78 -28.48
C ALA A 34 -15.08 1.48 -29.67
N GLY A 35 -15.73 2.63 -29.46
CA GLY A 35 -16.23 3.49 -30.51
C GLY A 35 -17.62 3.14 -31.01
N ALA A 36 -18.44 2.43 -30.24
CA ALA A 36 -19.85 2.22 -30.56
C ALA A 36 -20.61 3.57 -30.49
N PRO A 37 -20.97 4.19 -31.63
CA PRO A 37 -21.59 5.50 -31.62
C PRO A 37 -23.03 5.41 -31.07
N GLY A 38 -23.47 6.46 -30.37
CA GLY A 38 -24.87 6.61 -29.95
C GLY A 38 -25.28 5.86 -28.69
N GLN A 39 -24.34 5.26 -27.94
CA GLN A 39 -24.67 4.60 -26.67
C GLN A 39 -25.00 5.63 -25.58
N GLY A 40 -26.24 5.58 -25.08
CA GLY A 40 -26.68 6.38 -23.94
C GLY A 40 -27.23 5.47 -22.85
N VAL A 41 -26.63 5.53 -21.65
CA VAL A 41 -27.05 4.75 -20.49
C VAL A 41 -27.96 5.61 -19.61
N ALA A 42 -29.13 5.07 -19.25
CA ALA A 42 -30.04 5.67 -18.31
C ALA A 42 -30.22 4.77 -17.08
N PHE A 43 -30.37 5.38 -15.91
CA PHE A 43 -30.61 4.68 -14.64
C PHE A 43 -32.00 5.04 -14.14
N LEU A 44 -32.83 4.03 -13.91
CA LEU A 44 -34.17 4.16 -13.37
C LEU A 44 -34.17 3.73 -11.91
N PHE A 45 -34.63 4.62 -11.05
CA PHE A 45 -34.74 4.38 -9.61
C PHE A 45 -36.22 4.39 -9.21
N GLY A 46 -36.60 3.44 -8.36
CA GLY A 46 -37.94 3.38 -7.78
C GLY A 46 -38.13 4.44 -6.69
N SER A 47 -39.38 4.69 -6.33
CA SER A 47 -39.71 5.48 -5.14
C SER A 47 -39.16 4.81 -3.88
N GLU A 48 -38.74 5.60 -2.89
CA GLU A 48 -38.18 5.04 -1.64
C GLU A 48 -39.20 4.20 -0.86
N ARG A 49 -40.48 4.60 -0.89
CA ARG A 49 -41.55 3.93 -0.13
C ARG A 49 -42.13 2.71 -0.84
N PHE A 50 -42.27 2.75 -2.16
CA PHE A 50 -43.01 1.75 -2.92
C PHE A 50 -42.13 0.99 -3.92
N GLY A 51 -40.85 1.35 -4.03
CA GLY A 51 -39.98 0.82 -5.06
C GLY A 51 -40.45 1.23 -6.46
N MET A 52 -40.23 0.33 -7.40
CA MET A 52 -40.56 0.48 -8.82
C MET A 52 -41.66 -0.51 -9.21
N GLN A 53 -42.58 -0.10 -10.09
CA GLN A 53 -43.60 -0.99 -10.62
C GLN A 53 -42.95 -2.07 -11.48
N ASN A 54 -43.57 -3.26 -11.53
CA ASN A 54 -43.04 -4.36 -12.31
C ASN A 54 -42.97 -3.99 -13.80
N GLU A 55 -43.98 -3.28 -14.31
CA GLU A 55 -44.08 -2.80 -15.69
C GLU A 55 -42.92 -1.88 -16.08
N ASP A 56 -42.41 -1.09 -15.14
CA ASP A 56 -41.26 -0.21 -15.35
C ASP A 56 -39.96 -1.02 -15.43
N VAL A 57 -39.80 -2.00 -14.52
CA VAL A 57 -38.64 -2.90 -14.52
C VAL A 57 -38.59 -3.73 -15.81
N TYR A 58 -39.74 -4.20 -16.30
CA TYR A 58 -39.84 -5.01 -17.52
C TYR A 58 -39.45 -4.26 -18.80
N ARG A 59 -39.50 -2.92 -18.79
CA ARG A 59 -39.05 -2.07 -19.91
C ARG A 59 -37.54 -1.80 -19.90
N CYS A 60 -36.85 -2.22 -18.84
CA CYS A 60 -35.41 -2.03 -18.70
C CYS A 60 -34.63 -3.16 -19.38
N HIS A 61 -33.40 -2.88 -19.78
CA HIS A 61 -32.50 -3.85 -20.41
C HIS A 61 -31.81 -4.73 -19.36
N VAL A 62 -31.67 -4.20 -18.13
CA VAL A 62 -31.00 -4.88 -17.02
C VAL A 62 -31.60 -4.42 -15.68
N ALA A 63 -31.59 -5.30 -14.69
CA ALA A 63 -31.84 -4.97 -13.30
C ALA A 63 -30.51 -4.99 -12.53
N LEU A 64 -30.09 -3.82 -12.04
CA LEU A 64 -28.92 -3.68 -11.19
C LEU A 64 -29.30 -3.98 -9.74
N SER A 65 -28.70 -5.03 -9.20
CA SER A 65 -28.82 -5.39 -7.80
C SER A 65 -27.53 -5.03 -7.07
N ILE A 66 -27.59 -4.00 -6.23
CA ILE A 66 -26.44 -3.59 -5.40
C ILE A 66 -26.23 -4.68 -4.33
N PRO A 67 -25.04 -5.31 -4.27
CA PRO A 67 -24.74 -6.28 -3.22
C PRO A 67 -24.84 -5.62 -1.85
N THR A 68 -25.72 -6.16 -1.01
CA THR A 68 -26.07 -5.66 0.32
C THR A 68 -26.22 -6.85 1.26
N HIS A 69 -26.39 -6.58 2.56
CA HIS A 69 -26.60 -7.66 3.52
C HIS A 69 -27.92 -8.41 3.21
N PRO A 70 -27.94 -9.76 3.15
CA PRO A 70 -29.13 -10.51 2.74
C PRO A 70 -30.39 -10.22 3.59
N SER A 71 -30.22 -9.97 4.89
CA SER A 71 -31.33 -9.63 5.80
C SER A 71 -31.76 -8.16 5.76
N PHE A 72 -31.02 -7.29 5.05
CA PHE A 72 -31.30 -5.86 4.94
C PHE A 72 -30.77 -5.32 3.62
N GLY A 73 -31.47 -5.63 2.53
CA GLY A 73 -31.01 -5.31 1.18
C GLY A 73 -31.50 -3.96 0.64
N SER A 74 -32.48 -3.34 1.30
CA SER A 74 -33.08 -2.10 0.80
C SER A 74 -32.23 -0.92 1.24
N LEU A 75 -31.53 -0.32 0.28
CA LEU A 75 -30.88 0.97 0.49
C LEU A 75 -31.91 2.09 0.43
N ASN A 76 -31.68 3.16 1.18
CA ASN A 76 -32.40 4.41 0.93
C ASN A 76 -32.08 4.91 -0.48
N LEU A 77 -32.99 5.72 -1.05
CA LEU A 77 -32.89 6.14 -2.44
C LEU A 77 -31.60 6.94 -2.72
N GLY A 78 -31.22 7.86 -1.82
CA GLY A 78 -30.00 8.64 -1.96
C GLY A 78 -28.72 7.79 -1.98
N ALA A 79 -28.65 6.76 -1.15
CA ALA A 79 -27.54 5.83 -1.06
C ALA A 79 -27.46 4.95 -2.31
N ALA A 80 -28.59 4.44 -2.80
CA ALA A 80 -28.63 3.69 -4.05
C ALA A 80 -28.13 4.54 -5.23
N ILE A 81 -28.61 5.79 -5.35
CA ILE A 81 -28.15 6.73 -6.37
C ILE A 81 -26.64 6.98 -6.23
N GLN A 82 -26.16 7.24 -5.01
CA GLN A 82 -24.76 7.55 -4.76
C GLN A 82 -23.84 6.38 -5.14
N VAL A 83 -24.21 5.15 -4.79
CA VAL A 83 -23.42 3.95 -5.14
C VAL A 83 -23.41 3.72 -6.64
N ILE A 84 -24.56 3.81 -7.32
CA ILE A 84 -24.63 3.65 -8.78
C ILE A 84 -23.83 4.72 -9.51
N ALA A 85 -23.96 5.98 -9.09
CA ALA A 85 -23.21 7.09 -9.68
C ALA A 85 -21.70 6.92 -9.48
N TYR A 86 -21.27 6.46 -8.30
CA TYR A 86 -19.87 6.20 -7.99
C TYR A 86 -19.30 5.02 -8.80
N GLU A 87 -19.99 3.88 -8.85
CA GLU A 87 -19.57 2.73 -9.66
C GLU A 87 -19.49 3.10 -11.16
N TRP A 88 -20.46 3.89 -11.66
CA TRP A 88 -20.42 4.37 -13.05
C TRP A 88 -19.23 5.31 -13.29
N ARG A 89 -18.94 6.20 -12.35
CA ARG A 89 -17.75 7.07 -12.38
C ARG A 89 -16.45 6.25 -12.46
N LEU A 90 -16.32 5.21 -11.63
CA LEU A 90 -15.16 4.33 -11.63
C LEU A 90 -14.98 3.63 -12.98
N ALA A 91 -16.07 3.07 -13.54
CA ALA A 91 -16.03 2.40 -14.84
C ALA A 91 -15.59 3.34 -15.98
N LEU A 92 -16.04 4.60 -15.95
CA LEU A 92 -15.62 5.62 -16.90
C LEU A 92 -14.14 6.02 -16.77
N GLY A 93 -13.51 5.76 -15.62
CA GLY A 93 -12.11 6.14 -15.36
C GLY A 93 -11.90 7.65 -15.23
N ALA A 94 -12.96 8.40 -14.90
CA ALA A 94 -12.91 9.85 -14.77
C ALA A 94 -12.47 10.28 -13.36
N TYR A 95 -11.74 11.41 -13.27
CA TYR A 95 -11.22 11.99 -12.02
C TYR A 95 -10.32 11.03 -11.21
N PRO A 96 -9.18 10.58 -11.76
CA PRO A 96 -8.25 9.76 -10.99
C PRO A 96 -7.79 10.51 -9.73
N VAL A 97 -7.63 9.77 -8.63
CA VAL A 97 -7.04 10.33 -7.41
C VAL A 97 -5.62 10.77 -7.74
N GLN A 98 -5.36 12.06 -7.60
CA GLN A 98 -4.03 12.61 -7.75
C GLN A 98 -3.28 12.43 -6.44
N ALA A 99 -2.15 11.72 -6.49
CA ALA A 99 -1.25 11.64 -5.35
C ALA A 99 -0.75 13.05 -5.00
N ALA A 100 -0.80 13.40 -3.72
CA ALA A 100 -0.31 14.69 -3.24
C ALA A 100 1.22 14.81 -3.33
N THR A 101 1.92 13.68 -3.36
CA THR A 101 3.39 13.59 -3.41
C THR A 101 3.83 12.77 -4.62
N ALA A 102 5.04 13.07 -5.10
CA ALA A 102 5.69 12.23 -6.10
C ALA A 102 5.91 10.82 -5.53
N ALA A 103 5.84 9.81 -6.41
CA ALA A 103 6.20 8.46 -6.03
C ALA A 103 7.71 8.43 -5.68
N PRO A 104 8.10 7.84 -4.54
CA PRO A 104 9.50 7.74 -4.18
C PRO A 104 10.25 6.87 -5.20
N GLN A 105 11.51 7.20 -5.46
CA GLN A 105 12.34 6.40 -6.35
C GLN A 105 12.67 5.08 -5.66
N ALA A 106 12.21 3.97 -6.25
CA ALA A 106 12.49 2.63 -5.75
C ALA A 106 14.01 2.36 -5.76
N ALA A 107 14.49 1.70 -4.72
CA ALA A 107 15.84 1.19 -4.67
C ALA A 107 15.99 0.00 -5.62
N ASP A 108 17.08 -0.03 -6.37
CA ASP A 108 17.41 -1.17 -7.21
C ASP A 108 17.99 -2.34 -6.38
N ALA A 109 18.13 -3.49 -7.04
CA ALA A 109 18.67 -4.70 -6.40
C ALA A 109 20.10 -4.51 -5.89
N GLN A 110 20.91 -3.67 -6.53
CA GLN A 110 22.30 -3.40 -6.13
C GLN A 110 22.35 -2.56 -4.85
N GLN A 111 21.46 -1.58 -4.73
CA GLN A 111 21.28 -0.76 -3.54
C GLN A 111 20.84 -1.62 -2.34
N VAL A 112 19.87 -2.52 -2.53
CA VAL A 112 19.43 -3.45 -1.49
C VAL A 112 20.52 -4.47 -1.12
N ALA A 113 21.25 -5.01 -2.11
CA ALA A 113 22.35 -5.92 -1.84
C ALA A 113 23.48 -5.25 -1.03
N GLY A 114 23.87 -4.03 -1.38
CA GLY A 114 24.88 -3.30 -0.62
C GLY A 114 24.38 -2.87 0.78
N LEU A 115 23.08 -2.66 0.95
CA LEU A 115 22.49 -2.46 2.28
C LEU A 115 22.65 -3.73 3.14
N LEU A 116 22.33 -4.90 2.59
CA LEU A 116 22.47 -6.18 3.28
C LEU A 116 23.92 -6.45 3.67
N ALA A 117 24.88 -6.18 2.78
CA ALA A 117 26.31 -6.34 3.08
C ALA A 117 26.76 -5.43 4.24
N HIS A 118 26.33 -4.16 4.25
CA HIS A 118 26.62 -3.26 5.37
C HIS A 118 25.98 -3.75 6.67
N TRP A 119 24.73 -4.22 6.62
CA TRP A 119 24.05 -4.74 7.79
C TRP A 119 24.70 -6.00 8.34
N GLU A 120 25.15 -6.91 7.47
CA GLU A 120 25.89 -8.11 7.89
C GLU A 120 27.13 -7.73 8.70
N GLN A 121 27.99 -6.87 8.13
CA GLN A 121 29.19 -6.41 8.81
C GLN A 121 28.87 -5.71 10.13
N SER A 122 27.92 -4.77 10.12
CA SER A 122 27.58 -4.01 11.32
C SER A 122 26.94 -4.86 12.41
N LEU A 123 26.19 -5.90 12.06
CA LEU A 123 25.63 -6.86 13.03
C LEU A 123 26.72 -7.76 13.63
N VAL A 124 27.77 -8.08 12.86
CA VAL A 124 28.97 -8.75 13.39
C VAL A 124 29.73 -7.84 14.35
N ASP A 125 29.96 -6.57 13.96
CA ASP A 125 30.73 -5.62 14.76
C ASP A 125 30.12 -5.40 16.16
N ILE A 126 28.80 -5.36 16.26
CA ILE A 126 28.09 -5.22 17.55
C ILE A 126 27.88 -6.55 18.29
N GLY A 127 28.36 -7.67 17.76
CA GLY A 127 28.22 -9.00 18.35
C GLY A 127 26.82 -9.62 18.28
N PHE A 128 25.92 -9.09 17.45
CA PHE A 128 24.58 -9.66 17.26
C PHE A 128 24.59 -10.87 16.31
N LEU A 129 25.42 -10.80 15.27
CA LEU A 129 25.62 -11.88 14.31
C LEU A 129 26.97 -12.54 14.56
N ASP A 130 26.95 -13.82 14.89
CA ASP A 130 28.16 -14.64 14.90
C ASP A 130 28.43 -15.15 13.46
N PRO A 131 29.53 -14.77 12.81
CA PRO A 131 29.86 -15.23 11.47
C PRO A 131 30.14 -16.74 11.39
N ALA A 132 30.50 -17.38 12.50
CA ALA A 132 30.68 -18.84 12.57
C ALA A 132 29.34 -19.59 12.72
N ALA A 133 28.28 -18.90 13.19
CA ALA A 133 26.96 -19.46 13.39
C ALA A 133 25.81 -18.52 12.94
N PRO A 134 25.79 -18.07 11.67
CA PRO A 134 24.89 -16.99 11.22
C PRO A 134 23.41 -17.39 11.15
N LYS A 135 23.11 -18.69 11.29
CA LYS A 135 21.76 -19.27 11.15
C LYS A 135 21.11 -18.79 9.82
N LYS A 136 19.87 -18.32 9.87
CA LYS A 136 19.10 -17.82 8.72
C LYS A 136 18.83 -16.31 8.79
N LEU A 137 19.66 -15.55 9.51
CA LEU A 137 19.39 -14.13 9.74
C LEU A 137 19.45 -13.32 8.43
N MET A 138 20.56 -13.40 7.68
CA MET A 138 20.72 -12.63 6.44
C MET A 138 19.65 -12.95 5.37
N PRO A 139 19.27 -14.22 5.12
CA PRO A 139 18.14 -14.52 4.26
C PRO A 139 16.80 -13.92 4.72
N ARG A 140 16.55 -13.88 6.04
CA ARG A 140 15.34 -13.27 6.61
C ARG A 140 15.34 -11.74 6.47
N LEU A 141 16.49 -11.09 6.63
CA LEU A 141 16.64 -9.66 6.38
C LEU A 141 16.45 -9.31 4.90
N ASN A 142 17.00 -10.13 3.99
CA ASN A 142 16.76 -9.98 2.56
C ASN A 142 15.26 -10.09 2.22
N GLN A 143 14.58 -11.09 2.77
CA GLN A 143 13.12 -11.23 2.60
C GLN A 143 12.35 -10.04 3.18
N LEU A 144 12.79 -9.48 4.32
CA LEU A 144 12.19 -8.30 4.92
C LEU A 144 12.31 -7.08 4.00
N PHE A 145 13.51 -6.78 3.52
CA PHE A 145 13.75 -5.61 2.67
C PHE A 145 13.08 -5.73 1.29
N ASN A 146 13.05 -6.91 0.70
CA ASN A 146 12.32 -7.13 -0.55
C ASN A 146 10.81 -6.96 -0.37
N ARG A 147 10.25 -7.43 0.74
CA ARG A 147 8.82 -7.22 1.05
C ARG A 147 8.51 -5.75 1.33
N ALA A 148 9.45 -5.01 1.89
CA ALA A 148 9.28 -3.59 2.19
C ALA A 148 9.25 -2.71 0.92
N GLY A 149 9.90 -3.13 -0.18
CA GLY A 149 9.91 -2.36 -1.43
C GLY A 149 10.60 -1.01 -1.27
N LEU A 150 11.80 -1.02 -0.68
CA LEU A 150 12.50 0.17 -0.21
C LEU A 150 12.71 1.24 -1.30
N ALA A 151 12.60 2.50 -0.91
CA ALA A 151 13.07 3.64 -1.68
C ALA A 151 14.59 3.86 -1.50
N GLN A 152 15.21 4.59 -2.43
CA GLN A 152 16.64 4.92 -2.36
C GLN A 152 17.01 5.67 -1.08
N GLU A 153 16.18 6.63 -0.68
CA GLU A 153 16.36 7.41 0.55
C GLU A 153 16.34 6.52 1.80
N GLU A 154 15.44 5.53 1.83
CA GLU A 154 15.34 4.57 2.93
C GLU A 154 16.58 3.67 2.99
N VAL A 155 17.11 3.23 1.84
CA VAL A 155 18.39 2.52 1.78
C VAL A 155 19.52 3.39 2.35
N HIS A 156 19.56 4.68 2.02
CA HIS A 156 20.56 5.60 2.57
C HIS A 156 20.45 5.74 4.10
N ILE A 157 19.23 5.89 4.62
CA ILE A 157 18.97 5.95 6.07
C ILE A 157 19.44 4.65 6.74
N LEU A 158 19.04 3.49 6.22
CA LEU A 158 19.37 2.19 6.81
C LEU A 158 20.88 1.87 6.73
N ARG A 159 21.58 2.32 5.68
CA ARG A 159 23.05 2.25 5.61
C ARG A 159 23.71 3.19 6.60
N GLY A 160 23.13 4.36 6.84
CA GLY A 160 23.55 5.30 7.88
C GLY A 160 23.48 4.68 9.29
N ILE A 161 22.39 3.96 9.57
CA ILE A 161 22.21 3.20 10.83
C ILE A 161 23.29 2.12 10.97
N ALA A 162 23.52 1.32 9.92
CA ALA A 162 24.58 0.29 9.93
C ALA A 162 25.95 0.91 10.23
N ARG A 163 26.29 2.00 9.55
CA ARG A 163 27.56 2.72 9.81
C ARG A 163 27.67 3.19 11.26
N ALA A 164 26.59 3.71 11.85
CA ALA A 164 26.58 4.16 13.24
C ALA A 164 26.76 3.00 14.23
N MET A 165 26.18 1.83 13.94
CA MET A 165 26.40 0.60 14.71
C MET A 165 27.89 0.22 14.74
N SER A 166 28.53 0.13 13.58
CA SER A 166 29.95 -0.20 13.45
C SER A 166 30.86 0.81 14.15
N LEU A 167 30.60 2.11 13.99
CA LEU A 167 31.39 3.16 14.67
C LEU A 167 31.25 3.10 16.20
N THR A 168 30.06 2.78 16.70
CA THR A 168 29.82 2.64 18.14
C THR A 168 30.55 1.41 18.69
N ALA A 169 30.52 0.29 17.97
CA ALA A 169 31.27 -0.91 18.33
C ALA A 169 32.77 -0.65 18.38
N ALA A 170 33.32 0.06 17.38
CA ALA A 170 34.75 0.39 17.32
C ALA A 170 35.18 1.24 18.52
N ARG A 171 34.41 2.28 18.88
CA ARG A 171 34.69 3.13 20.05
C ARG A 171 34.63 2.38 21.38
N ALA A 172 33.77 1.37 21.49
CA ALA A 172 33.69 0.53 22.69
C ALA A 172 34.92 -0.39 22.84
N HIS A 173 35.64 -0.67 21.74
CA HIS A 173 36.84 -1.50 21.73
C HIS A 173 38.15 -0.70 21.88
N GLU A 174 38.13 0.64 21.80
CA GLU A 174 39.30 1.46 22.13
C GLU A 174 39.53 1.45 23.66
N PRO A 175 40.64 0.86 24.15
CA PRO A 175 40.93 0.88 25.58
C PRO A 175 41.23 2.31 26.03
N ALA A 176 40.86 2.66 27.26
CA ALA A 176 41.08 3.94 27.92
C ALA A 176 42.57 4.26 28.17
N ALA A 177 43.41 4.21 27.14
CA ALA A 177 44.85 4.43 27.18
C ALA A 177 45.18 5.86 26.72
N THR A 178 44.85 6.86 27.54
CA THR A 178 45.42 8.22 27.41
C THR A 178 45.32 9.07 28.70
N ALA A 179 45.12 8.46 29.87
CA ALA A 179 44.98 9.18 31.14
C ALA A 179 46.13 8.97 32.15
N ALA A 180 47.21 8.25 31.81
CA ALA A 180 48.29 7.96 32.75
C ALA A 180 49.68 8.04 32.11
N ASP A 181 50.18 9.25 31.86
CA ASP A 181 51.62 9.50 31.88
C ASP A 181 51.92 10.93 32.34
N LYS A 182 52.02 11.10 33.66
CA LYS A 182 52.77 12.16 34.32
C LYS A 182 53.39 11.60 35.60
N SER A 183 54.35 10.68 35.46
CA SER A 183 55.25 10.34 36.57
C SER A 183 56.45 11.29 36.56
N VAL A 184 56.53 12.14 37.59
CA VAL A 184 57.65 13.02 37.92
C VAL A 184 58.84 12.17 38.40
N PRO A 185 60.08 12.37 37.92
CA PRO A 185 61.25 11.71 38.50
C PRO A 185 61.66 12.39 39.82
N GLY A 186 61.86 11.58 40.85
CA GLY A 186 62.31 12.02 42.17
C GLY A 186 63.78 12.47 42.19
N GLU A 187 64.05 13.53 42.93
CA GLU A 187 65.37 14.06 43.23
C GLU A 187 65.84 13.55 44.60
N VAL A 188 67.05 12.98 44.63
CA VAL A 188 67.66 12.31 45.78
C VAL A 188 68.43 13.32 46.63
N ALA A 189 68.30 13.20 47.95
CA ALA A 189 68.95 14.01 48.98
C ALA A 189 70.50 13.90 49.00
N GLY A 190 71.16 14.98 49.43
CA GLY A 190 72.57 14.98 49.84
C GLY A 190 73.06 16.31 50.43
N ALA A 191 73.06 16.42 51.77
CA ALA A 191 73.92 17.33 52.56
C ALA A 191 75.38 16.81 52.57
N PRO A 192 76.44 17.43 53.17
CA PRO A 192 76.57 18.60 54.09
C PRO A 192 77.61 19.65 53.55
N ARG A 193 78.02 20.77 54.19
CA ARG A 193 78.25 21.23 55.57
C ARG A 193 77.93 22.73 55.67
#